data_AF-D5GBH3-F1
#
_entry.id   AF-D5GBH3-F1
#
_cell.length_a   1.000
_cell.length_b   1.000
_cell.length_c   1.000
_cell.angle_alpha   90.00
_cell.angle_beta   90.00
_cell.angle_gamma   90.00
#
_symmetry.space_group_name_H-M   'P 1'
#
loop_
_entity.id
_entity.type
_entity.pdbx_description
1 polymer ?
#
loop_
_entity_poly.entity_id
_entity_poly.type
_entity_poly.pdbx_seq_one_letter_code
_entity_poly.pdbx_strand_id
1 'polypeptide(L)'
;MSTQWEDIVLELYNLMKENDWILNFNQAIADAKRANVPDLDEINDLTDYLNDINKFLFWKPTENERGDVVYNKICLFYWILEQRTTSVLQSVVLPNQANKQLTTLSQWMVDYANCLGAFYDTEDSINAETIETFYNSPAYNMDQYLRPEGDWKTFNEFFARHVNPGLRNPDDPTNPEVIVGGADSVFDGQWPVDDENNVFFVKGVPWNIKELLKGSDYAERFQGGTFMHAFLNTTDYHRLHAPVPGAVVEAKVIQGAAYLEVSPATAPVGKVRLLGVWMHQIPPVTNSCRRGGVSLLIPRLGWLLCSLLGWHRFRR
;
A
#
# COMPACT_ATOMS: atom_id res chain seq x y z
N MET A 1 -1.95 -20.89 -29.02
CA MET A 1 -3.16 -20.08 -28.76
C MET A 1 -2.68 -18.64 -28.72
N SER A 2 -3.30 -17.73 -29.48
CA SER A 2 -2.97 -16.31 -29.43
C SER A 2 -3.16 -15.85 -27.98
N THR A 3 -2.09 -15.58 -27.26
CA THR A 3 -2.15 -15.01 -25.92
C THR A 3 -2.57 -13.56 -26.07
N GLN A 4 -3.88 -13.34 -26.10
CA GLN A 4 -4.44 -12.00 -26.00
C GLN A 4 -4.27 -11.56 -24.55
N TRP A 5 -3.52 -10.49 -24.33
CA TRP A 5 -3.47 -9.82 -23.04
C TRP A 5 -4.85 -9.26 -22.68
N GLU A 6 -5.17 -9.21 -21.40
CA GLU A 6 -6.36 -8.53 -20.89
C GLU A 6 -6.35 -7.06 -21.28
N ASP A 7 -7.55 -6.47 -21.36
CA ASP A 7 -7.74 -5.10 -21.87
C ASP A 7 -6.83 -4.08 -21.18
N ILE A 8 -6.66 -4.17 -19.85
CA ILE A 8 -5.79 -3.25 -19.09
C ILE A 8 -4.31 -3.42 -19.43
N VAL A 9 -3.83 -4.62 -19.76
CA VAL A 9 -2.43 -4.85 -20.17
C VAL A 9 -2.23 -4.44 -21.63
N LEU A 10 -3.22 -4.71 -22.49
CA LEU A 10 -3.24 -4.24 -23.86
C LEU A 10 -3.26 -2.70 -23.93
N GLU A 11 -3.97 -2.04 -23.02
CA GLU A 11 -3.98 -0.60 -22.86
C GLU A 11 -2.56 -0.07 -22.60
N LEU A 12 -1.82 -0.66 -21.64
CA LEU A 12 -0.43 -0.26 -21.40
C LEU A 12 0.43 -0.37 -22.67
N TYR A 13 0.31 -1.49 -23.38
CA TYR A 13 1.05 -1.70 -24.62
C TYR A 13 0.69 -0.66 -25.71
N ASN A 14 -0.58 -0.28 -25.81
CA ASN A 14 -1.02 0.78 -26.72
C ASN A 14 -0.47 2.14 -26.29
N LEU A 15 -0.53 2.48 -25.01
CA LEU A 15 0.09 3.69 -24.45
C LEU A 15 1.58 3.77 -24.78
N MET A 16 2.30 2.64 -24.65
CA MET A 16 3.72 2.59 -25.00
C MET A 16 3.99 2.86 -26.48
N LYS A 17 3.13 2.37 -27.39
CA LYS A 17 3.26 2.62 -28.83
C LYS A 17 2.92 4.07 -29.19
N GLU A 18 1.84 4.60 -28.63
CA GLU A 18 1.33 5.93 -28.93
C GLU A 18 2.24 7.05 -28.43
N ASN A 19 2.98 6.79 -27.35
CA ASN A 19 3.86 7.77 -26.71
C ASN A 19 5.36 7.46 -26.85
N ASP A 20 5.74 6.49 -27.71
CA ASP A 20 7.12 6.06 -27.95
C ASP A 20 7.87 5.56 -26.69
N TRP A 21 7.18 4.95 -25.71
CA TRP A 21 7.77 4.48 -24.45
C TRP A 21 8.39 3.07 -24.51
N ILE A 22 8.31 2.37 -25.64
CA ILE A 22 8.86 1.00 -25.76
C ILE A 22 10.34 0.95 -25.39
N LEU A 23 11.13 1.95 -25.79
CA LEU A 23 12.55 2.02 -25.42
C LEU A 23 12.73 2.26 -23.92
N ASN A 24 11.90 3.11 -23.32
CA ASN A 24 11.92 3.37 -21.87
C ASN A 24 11.68 2.10 -21.06
N PHE A 25 10.68 1.30 -21.43
CA PHE A 25 10.36 0.05 -20.73
C PHE A 25 11.41 -1.03 -20.96
N ASN A 26 11.93 -1.20 -22.18
CA ASN A 26 13.02 -2.15 -22.42
C ASN A 26 14.28 -1.79 -21.61
N GLN A 27 14.64 -0.51 -21.54
CA GLN A 27 15.75 -0.05 -20.70
C GLN A 27 15.46 -0.26 -19.22
N ALA A 28 14.23 0.00 -18.76
CA ALA A 28 13.82 -0.27 -17.38
C ALA A 28 13.97 -1.74 -17.02
N ILE A 29 13.51 -2.66 -17.88
CA ILE A 29 13.66 -4.11 -17.66
C ILE A 29 15.15 -4.48 -17.56
N ALA A 30 15.97 -4.00 -18.49
CA ALA A 30 17.42 -4.24 -18.46
C ALA A 30 18.08 -3.70 -17.19
N ASP A 31 17.67 -2.53 -16.70
CA ASP A 31 18.19 -1.88 -15.50
C ASP A 31 17.76 -2.62 -14.23
N ALA A 32 16.48 -2.98 -14.16
CA ALA A 32 15.89 -3.75 -13.07
C ALA A 32 16.63 -5.08 -12.86
N LYS A 33 16.97 -5.79 -13.95
CA LYS A 33 17.71 -7.06 -13.89
C LYS A 33 19.12 -6.91 -13.30
N ARG A 34 19.76 -5.74 -13.39
CA ARG A 34 21.10 -5.52 -12.82
C ARG A 34 21.13 -5.63 -11.30
N ALA A 35 19.98 -5.46 -10.63
CA ALA A 35 19.87 -5.68 -9.20
C ALA A 35 19.93 -7.17 -8.81
N ASN A 36 19.87 -8.09 -9.77
CA ASN A 36 20.02 -9.53 -9.55
C ASN A 36 19.02 -10.09 -8.54
N VAL A 37 17.77 -9.62 -8.63
CA VAL A 37 16.63 -10.08 -7.83
C VAL A 37 16.11 -11.38 -8.47
N PRO A 38 16.08 -12.52 -7.75
CA PRO A 38 15.67 -13.80 -8.31
C PRO A 38 14.29 -13.80 -8.99
N ASP A 39 13.35 -13.01 -8.45
CA ASP A 39 11.98 -12.93 -8.98
C ASP A 39 11.90 -12.23 -10.36
N LEU A 40 13.00 -11.67 -10.87
CA LEU A 40 13.11 -11.09 -12.23
C LEU A 40 13.73 -12.03 -13.27
N ASP A 41 14.15 -13.24 -12.88
CA ASP A 41 14.87 -14.15 -13.77
C ASP A 41 14.06 -14.48 -15.03
N GLU A 42 12.73 -14.59 -14.90
CA GLU A 42 11.80 -14.89 -15.99
C GLU A 42 11.41 -13.66 -16.85
N ILE A 43 11.77 -12.44 -16.46
CA ILE A 43 11.43 -11.22 -17.21
C ILE A 43 12.66 -10.77 -18.00
N ASN A 44 12.73 -11.10 -19.29
CA ASN A 44 13.89 -10.78 -20.14
C ASN A 44 13.65 -9.64 -21.12
N ASP A 45 12.42 -9.49 -21.57
CA ASP A 45 12.01 -8.47 -22.53
C ASP A 45 10.61 -7.91 -22.21
N LEU A 46 10.17 -6.96 -23.03
CA LEU A 46 8.86 -6.33 -22.88
C LEU A 46 7.70 -7.34 -22.95
N THR A 47 7.81 -8.39 -23.77
CA THR A 47 6.76 -9.40 -23.89
C THR A 47 6.66 -10.21 -22.61
N ASP A 48 7.80 -10.61 -22.04
CA ASP A 48 7.82 -11.30 -20.74
C ASP A 48 7.23 -10.43 -19.63
N TYR A 49 7.56 -9.13 -19.61
CA TYR A 49 7.00 -8.19 -18.63
C TYR A 49 5.47 -8.07 -18.76
N LEU A 50 4.95 -7.87 -19.96
CA LEU A 50 3.52 -7.79 -20.22
C LEU A 50 2.81 -9.11 -19.85
N ASN A 51 3.46 -10.25 -20.11
CA ASN A 51 2.96 -11.56 -19.69
C ASN A 51 2.96 -11.72 -18.16
N ASP A 52 3.97 -11.24 -17.45
CA ASP A 52 4.03 -11.32 -15.98
C ASP A 52 2.92 -10.49 -15.34
N ILE A 53 2.74 -9.22 -15.73
CA ILE A 53 1.65 -8.40 -15.19
C ILE A 53 0.27 -8.96 -15.59
N ASN A 54 0.13 -9.53 -16.80
CA ASN A 54 -1.12 -10.20 -17.18
C ASN A 54 -1.43 -11.42 -16.31
N LYS A 55 -0.41 -12.22 -15.95
CA LYS A 55 -0.58 -13.33 -15.00
C LYS A 55 -0.88 -12.81 -13.60
N PHE A 56 -0.27 -11.70 -13.20
CA PHE A 56 -0.45 -11.13 -11.87
C PHE A 56 -1.89 -10.66 -11.62
N LEU A 57 -2.60 -10.17 -12.64
CA LEU A 57 -4.03 -9.81 -12.56
C LEU A 57 -4.94 -10.91 -11.99
N PHE A 58 -4.56 -12.18 -12.18
CA PHE A 58 -5.33 -13.36 -11.75
C PHE A 58 -4.54 -14.25 -10.79
N TRP A 59 -3.46 -13.72 -10.21
CA TRP A 59 -2.62 -14.50 -9.31
C TRP A 59 -3.32 -14.70 -7.97
N LYS A 60 -3.66 -15.94 -7.63
CA LYS A 60 -4.17 -16.32 -6.30
C LYS A 60 -3.03 -16.19 -5.28
N PRO A 61 -3.13 -15.28 -4.29
CA PRO A 61 -2.02 -15.03 -3.39
C PRO A 61 -1.70 -16.27 -2.56
N THR A 62 -0.42 -16.55 -2.42
CA THR A 62 0.12 -17.64 -1.61
C THR A 62 1.29 -17.15 -0.79
N GLU A 63 1.63 -17.88 0.26
CA GLU A 63 2.75 -17.57 1.13
C GLU A 63 3.77 -18.70 1.29
N ASN A 64 4.92 -18.33 1.85
CA ASN A 64 5.89 -19.26 2.38
C ASN A 64 6.02 -19.09 3.91
N GLU A 65 6.84 -19.91 4.56
CA GLU A 65 7.06 -19.86 6.01
C GLU A 65 7.62 -18.51 6.51
N ARG A 66 8.23 -17.69 5.65
CA ARG A 66 8.77 -16.37 6.01
C ARG A 66 7.73 -15.25 5.93
N GLY A 67 6.65 -15.45 5.18
CA GLY A 67 5.60 -14.44 5.03
C GLY A 67 5.95 -13.30 4.07
N ASP A 68 6.81 -13.55 3.08
CA ASP A 68 7.36 -12.53 2.18
C ASP A 68 6.96 -12.66 0.69
N VAL A 69 6.20 -13.67 0.27
CA VAL A 69 5.82 -13.87 -1.14
C VAL A 69 4.91 -12.76 -1.66
N VAL A 70 3.83 -12.47 -0.95
CA VAL A 70 2.87 -11.40 -1.31
C VAL A 70 3.57 -10.06 -1.38
N TYR A 71 4.36 -9.74 -0.36
CA TYR A 71 5.15 -8.51 -0.31
C TYR A 71 6.12 -8.39 -1.50
N ASN A 72 6.87 -9.45 -1.80
CA ASN A 72 7.83 -9.45 -2.89
C ASN A 72 7.15 -9.34 -4.26
N LYS A 73 6.00 -9.99 -4.48
CA LYS A 73 5.24 -9.90 -5.73
C LYS A 73 4.77 -8.47 -6.00
N ILE A 74 4.35 -7.74 -4.96
CA ILE A 74 3.99 -6.31 -5.08
C ILE A 74 5.23 -5.48 -5.37
N CYS A 75 6.32 -5.67 -4.63
CA CYS A 75 7.56 -4.94 -4.86
C CYS A 75 8.09 -5.14 -6.29
N LEU A 76 7.98 -6.35 -6.83
CA LEU A 76 8.39 -6.68 -8.19
C LEU A 76 7.60 -5.88 -9.24
N PHE A 77 6.27 -5.78 -9.07
CA PHE A 77 5.41 -5.00 -9.96
C PHE A 77 5.87 -3.55 -10.06
N TYR A 78 6.15 -2.91 -8.92
CA TYR A 78 6.61 -1.52 -8.88
C TYR A 78 8.08 -1.37 -9.29
N TRP A 79 8.94 -2.38 -9.07
CA TRP A 79 10.36 -2.27 -9.32
C TRP A 79 10.73 -1.90 -10.76
N ILE A 80 10.02 -2.45 -11.76
CA ILE A 80 10.22 -2.09 -13.18
C ILE A 80 9.67 -0.69 -13.47
N LEU A 81 8.55 -0.31 -12.85
CA LEU A 81 7.93 1.01 -13.02
C LEU A 81 8.74 2.14 -12.36
N GLU A 82 9.49 1.84 -11.29
CA GLU A 82 10.35 2.77 -10.56
C GLU A 82 11.75 2.96 -11.17
N GLN A 83 12.09 2.24 -12.24
CA GLN A 83 13.36 2.47 -12.93
C GLN A 83 13.41 3.87 -13.54
N ARG A 84 14.61 4.43 -13.66
CA ARG A 84 14.83 5.83 -14.08
C ARG A 84 14.09 6.22 -15.36
N THR A 85 13.99 5.32 -16.34
CA THR A 85 13.37 5.59 -17.64
C THR A 85 11.85 5.54 -17.62
N THR A 86 11.25 4.83 -16.65
CA THR A 86 9.80 4.66 -16.48
C THR A 86 9.24 5.60 -15.40
N SER A 87 9.97 5.85 -14.33
CA SER A 87 9.55 6.75 -13.24
C SER A 87 9.35 8.20 -13.69
N VAL A 88 10.11 8.67 -14.68
CA VAL A 88 9.93 10.00 -15.29
C VAL A 88 8.61 10.16 -16.07
N LEU A 89 7.94 9.06 -16.39
CA LEU A 89 6.63 9.05 -17.06
C LEU A 89 5.46 9.10 -16.07
N GLN A 90 5.75 8.86 -14.79
CA GLN A 90 4.77 8.87 -13.70
C GLN A 90 4.54 10.29 -13.16
N SER A 91 3.42 10.46 -12.47
CA SER A 91 3.11 11.66 -11.70
C SER A 91 4.08 11.80 -10.54
N VAL A 92 4.58 13.01 -10.36
CA VAL A 92 5.43 13.31 -9.20
C VAL A 92 4.58 13.25 -7.93
N VAL A 93 4.97 12.39 -6.98
CA VAL A 93 4.30 12.27 -5.68
C VAL A 93 4.82 13.36 -4.74
N LEU A 94 4.21 14.54 -4.83
CA LEU A 94 4.47 15.66 -3.94
C LEU A 94 3.15 16.23 -3.37
N PRO A 95 3.19 16.89 -2.21
CA PRO A 95 1.96 17.23 -1.48
C PRO A 95 1.07 18.22 -2.22
N ASN A 96 1.70 19.20 -2.89
CA ASN A 96 1.04 20.19 -3.73
C ASN A 96 0.53 19.63 -5.09
N GLN A 97 0.60 18.31 -5.31
CA GLN A 97 0.10 17.65 -6.51
C GLN A 97 -1.20 16.88 -6.25
N ALA A 98 -1.73 16.83 -5.02
CA ALA A 98 -2.93 16.06 -4.68
C ALA A 98 -4.18 16.41 -5.52
N ASN A 99 -4.23 17.62 -6.09
CA ASN A 99 -5.31 18.10 -6.94
C ASN A 99 -4.98 18.09 -8.45
N LYS A 100 -3.80 17.62 -8.84
CA LYS A 100 -3.42 17.56 -10.26
C LYS A 100 -3.89 16.28 -10.90
N GLN A 101 -4.21 16.37 -12.19
CA GLN A 101 -4.48 15.21 -13.02
C GLN A 101 -3.24 14.32 -13.05
N LEU A 102 -3.43 13.02 -12.86
CA LEU A 102 -2.38 12.03 -13.01
C LEU A 102 -1.89 12.00 -14.46
N THR A 103 -0.59 11.75 -14.66
CA THR A 103 -0.06 11.33 -15.95
C THR A 103 -0.75 10.05 -16.41
N THR A 104 -0.75 9.80 -17.72
CA THR A 104 -1.42 8.62 -18.29
C THR A 104 -0.87 7.32 -17.70
N LEU A 105 0.44 7.21 -17.47
CA LEU A 105 1.01 6.03 -16.83
C LEU A 105 0.55 5.86 -15.37
N SER A 106 0.51 6.94 -14.58
CA SER A 106 0.03 6.84 -13.19
C SER A 106 -1.46 6.55 -13.10
N GLN A 107 -2.26 7.06 -14.03
CA GLN A 107 -3.68 6.71 -14.12
C GLN A 107 -3.84 5.23 -14.47
N TRP A 108 -3.11 4.73 -15.46
CA TRP A 108 -3.07 3.32 -15.80
C TRP A 108 -2.68 2.43 -14.60
N MET A 109 -1.70 2.85 -13.80
CA MET A 109 -1.32 2.11 -12.58
C MET A 109 -2.46 2.03 -11.56
N VAL A 110 -3.24 3.11 -11.40
CA VAL A 110 -4.45 3.09 -10.55
C VAL A 110 -5.50 2.13 -11.12
N ASP A 111 -5.71 2.15 -12.43
CA ASP A 111 -6.71 1.31 -13.09
C ASP A 111 -6.32 -0.17 -13.06
N TYR A 112 -5.04 -0.49 -13.28
CA TYR A 112 -4.49 -1.84 -13.10
C TYR A 112 -4.69 -2.34 -11.67
N ALA A 113 -4.43 -1.49 -10.68
CA ALA A 113 -4.62 -1.80 -9.27
C ALA A 113 -6.12 -2.06 -8.95
N ASN A 114 -7.03 -1.32 -9.56
CA ASN A 114 -8.47 -1.58 -9.44
C ASN A 114 -8.89 -2.90 -10.10
N CYS A 115 -8.31 -3.26 -11.25
CA CYS A 115 -8.58 -4.54 -11.93
C CYS A 115 -8.12 -5.74 -11.07
N LEU A 116 -6.90 -5.67 -10.52
CA LEU A 116 -6.39 -6.70 -9.62
C LEU A 116 -7.31 -6.85 -8.38
N GLY A 117 -7.80 -5.73 -7.84
CA GLY A 117 -8.72 -5.75 -6.72
C GLY A 117 -10.10 -6.32 -7.03
N ALA A 118 -10.61 -6.04 -8.23
CA ALA A 118 -11.84 -6.65 -8.70
C ALA A 118 -11.72 -8.17 -8.80
N PHE A 119 -10.57 -8.71 -9.23
CA PHE A 119 -10.32 -10.16 -9.20
C PHE A 119 -10.32 -10.69 -7.76
N TYR A 120 -9.69 -9.98 -6.83
CA TYR A 120 -9.60 -10.37 -5.43
C TYR A 120 -10.92 -10.31 -4.64
N ASP A 121 -11.96 -9.69 -5.20
CA ASP A 121 -13.36 -9.76 -4.76
C ASP A 121 -14.13 -10.99 -5.32
N THR A 122 -13.49 -11.86 -6.12
CA THR A 122 -14.12 -13.06 -6.69
C THR A 122 -13.73 -14.33 -5.94
N GLU A 123 -14.56 -15.38 -6.02
CA GLU A 123 -14.25 -16.68 -5.41
C GLU A 123 -13.03 -17.38 -6.07
N ASP A 124 -12.70 -17.01 -7.31
CA ASP A 124 -11.52 -17.52 -7.99
C ASP A 124 -10.21 -17.01 -7.41
N SER A 125 -10.23 -15.94 -6.60
CA SER A 125 -9.03 -15.35 -6.00
C SER A 125 -8.36 -16.19 -4.93
N ILE A 126 -9.05 -17.20 -4.41
CA ILE A 126 -8.60 -17.99 -3.27
C ILE A 126 -9.04 -19.45 -3.42
N ASN A 127 -8.35 -20.35 -2.74
CA ASN A 127 -8.73 -21.76 -2.59
C ASN A 127 -8.10 -22.34 -1.31
N ALA A 128 -8.49 -23.57 -0.95
CA ALA A 128 -8.00 -24.22 0.26
C ALA A 128 -6.46 -24.31 0.35
N GLU A 129 -5.79 -24.62 -0.77
CA GLU A 129 -4.32 -24.73 -0.82
C GLU A 129 -3.66 -23.37 -0.54
N THR A 130 -4.15 -22.30 -1.18
CA THR A 130 -3.63 -20.95 -0.95
C THR A 130 -3.86 -20.48 0.48
N ILE A 131 -5.04 -20.75 1.07
CA ILE A 131 -5.35 -20.42 2.46
C ILE A 131 -4.37 -21.13 3.41
N GLU A 132 -4.13 -22.41 3.20
CA GLU A 132 -3.24 -23.22 4.02
C GLU A 132 -1.82 -22.64 4.07
N THR A 133 -1.33 -22.09 2.97
CA THR A 133 0.00 -21.43 2.96
C THR A 133 0.11 -20.27 3.96
N PHE A 134 -0.97 -19.50 4.18
CA PHE A 134 -0.99 -18.43 5.18
C PHE A 134 -1.05 -18.96 6.60
N TYR A 135 -1.80 -20.05 6.85
CA TYR A 135 -1.81 -20.71 8.16
C TYR A 135 -0.46 -21.34 8.52
N ASN A 136 0.31 -21.77 7.50
CA ASN A 136 1.66 -22.29 7.66
C ASN A 136 2.74 -21.20 7.74
N SER A 137 2.37 -19.92 7.63
CA SER A 137 3.29 -18.79 7.74
C SER A 137 3.17 -18.13 9.13
N PRO A 138 4.11 -18.36 10.05
CA PRO A 138 4.04 -17.81 11.41
C PRO A 138 3.94 -16.28 11.45
N ALA A 139 4.47 -15.60 10.44
CA ALA A 139 4.42 -14.14 10.34
C ALA A 139 2.98 -13.59 10.27
N TYR A 140 2.03 -14.37 9.73
CA TYR A 140 0.63 -13.96 9.65
C TYR A 140 -0.14 -14.13 10.95
N ASN A 141 0.37 -14.89 11.94
CA ASN A 141 -0.27 -15.12 13.24
C ASN A 141 -1.77 -15.54 13.11
N MET A 142 -2.05 -16.53 12.26
CA MET A 142 -3.41 -16.86 11.86
C MET A 142 -4.31 -17.36 13.00
N ASP A 143 -3.73 -17.79 14.12
CA ASP A 143 -4.42 -18.16 15.35
C ASP A 143 -5.11 -16.97 16.05
N GLN A 144 -4.74 -15.74 15.74
CA GLN A 144 -5.32 -14.54 16.32
C GLN A 144 -6.62 -14.07 15.64
N TYR A 145 -7.02 -14.68 14.53
CA TYR A 145 -8.14 -14.20 13.71
C TYR A 145 -9.32 -15.17 13.69
N LEU A 146 -10.51 -14.61 13.54
CA LEU A 146 -11.76 -15.35 13.38
C LEU A 146 -11.80 -15.96 11.99
N ARG A 147 -11.81 -17.29 11.91
CA ARG A 147 -12.10 -18.01 10.66
C ARG A 147 -13.61 -18.09 10.47
N PRO A 148 -14.16 -17.61 9.32
CA PRO A 148 -15.60 -17.64 9.07
C PRO A 148 -16.14 -19.07 8.93
N GLU A 149 -17.41 -19.26 9.26
CA GLU A 149 -18.12 -20.50 8.95
C GLU A 149 -18.21 -20.70 7.43
N GLY A 150 -17.70 -21.83 6.93
CA GLY A 150 -17.59 -22.08 5.50
C GLY A 150 -16.27 -21.62 4.87
N ASP A 151 -15.30 -21.18 5.68
CA ASP A 151 -13.98 -20.69 5.27
C ASP A 151 -14.01 -19.40 4.44
N TRP A 152 -12.82 -18.87 4.11
CA TRP A 152 -12.68 -17.63 3.34
C TRP A 152 -13.23 -17.79 1.91
N LYS A 153 -14.12 -16.89 1.48
CA LYS A 153 -14.72 -16.97 0.12
C LYS A 153 -13.91 -16.23 -0.93
N THR A 154 -13.25 -15.15 -0.53
CA THR A 154 -12.45 -14.31 -1.43
C THR A 154 -11.15 -13.92 -0.73
N PHE A 155 -10.13 -13.58 -1.50
CA PHE A 155 -8.89 -13.10 -0.91
C PHE A 155 -9.08 -11.76 -0.18
N ASN A 156 -9.95 -10.87 -0.67
CA ASN A 156 -10.28 -9.64 0.04
C ASN A 156 -10.95 -9.87 1.40
N GLU A 157 -11.80 -10.90 1.53
CA GLU A 157 -12.38 -11.31 2.82
C GLU A 157 -11.29 -11.81 3.79
N PHE A 158 -10.38 -12.66 3.32
CA PHE A 158 -9.22 -13.13 4.10
C PHE A 158 -8.30 -11.97 4.52
N PHE A 159 -7.99 -11.08 3.59
CA PHE A 159 -7.09 -9.97 3.86
C PHE A 159 -7.67 -8.99 4.90
N ALA A 160 -8.98 -8.74 4.81
CA ALA A 160 -9.74 -7.99 5.80
C ALA A 160 -10.34 -8.89 6.90
N ARG A 161 -9.65 -9.96 7.30
CA ARG A 161 -10.02 -10.83 8.44
C ARG A 161 -10.35 -10.04 9.70
N HIS A 162 -11.15 -10.62 10.58
CA HIS A 162 -11.44 -10.06 11.90
C HIS A 162 -10.53 -10.67 12.96
N VAL A 163 -10.11 -9.87 13.96
CA VAL A 163 -9.37 -10.37 15.12
C VAL A 163 -10.31 -11.10 16.09
N ASN A 164 -9.80 -12.11 16.79
CA ASN A 164 -10.52 -12.79 17.86
C ASN A 164 -10.91 -11.79 18.97
N PRO A 165 -12.15 -11.86 19.50
CA PRO A 165 -12.58 -10.98 20.59
C PRO A 165 -11.63 -11.04 21.78
N GLY A 166 -11.30 -9.88 22.34
CA GLY A 166 -10.45 -9.75 23.54
C GLY A 166 -8.94 -9.73 23.30
N LEU A 167 -8.45 -9.90 22.06
CA LEU A 167 -7.00 -9.86 21.77
C LEU A 167 -6.42 -8.45 21.53
N ARG A 168 -7.28 -7.44 21.35
CA ARG A 168 -6.89 -6.04 21.10
C ARG A 168 -7.71 -5.11 22.02
N ASN A 169 -7.54 -5.27 23.32
CA ASN A 169 -8.22 -4.41 24.28
C ASN A 169 -7.57 -3.02 24.28
N PRO A 170 -8.35 -1.93 24.13
CA PRO A 170 -7.81 -0.58 24.28
C PRO A 170 -7.22 -0.39 25.67
N ASP A 171 -6.11 0.33 25.74
CA ASP A 171 -5.53 0.75 27.03
C ASP A 171 -6.40 1.84 27.68
N ASP A 172 -6.49 1.80 29.00
CA ASP A 172 -7.27 2.71 29.87
C ASP A 172 -8.56 3.28 29.21
N PRO A 173 -9.58 2.45 28.96
CA PRO A 173 -10.77 2.84 28.19
C PRO A 173 -11.62 3.92 28.88
N THR A 174 -11.35 4.21 30.16
CA THR A 174 -12.05 5.25 30.94
C THR A 174 -11.36 6.60 30.91
N ASN A 175 -10.12 6.66 30.43
CA ASN A 175 -9.31 7.86 30.45
C ASN A 175 -9.29 8.54 29.06
N PRO A 176 -9.96 9.68 28.90
CA PRO A 176 -10.01 10.39 27.61
C PRO A 176 -8.66 11.02 27.21
N GLU A 177 -7.65 11.00 28.08
CA GLU A 177 -6.29 11.47 27.75
C GLU A 177 -5.43 10.40 27.09
N VAL A 178 -5.89 9.14 27.04
CA VAL A 178 -5.17 8.04 26.39
C VAL A 178 -5.62 7.91 24.94
N ILE A 179 -4.63 7.97 24.03
CA ILE A 179 -4.80 7.69 22.60
C ILE A 179 -4.18 6.33 22.33
N VAL A 180 -4.97 5.38 21.83
CA VAL A 180 -4.50 4.02 21.53
C VAL A 180 -4.05 3.88 20.07
N GLY A 181 -3.45 2.75 19.70
CA GLY A 181 -3.11 2.47 18.30
C GLY A 181 -4.38 2.28 17.45
N GLY A 182 -4.39 2.85 16.25
CA GLY A 182 -5.50 2.69 15.29
C GLY A 182 -5.42 1.43 14.42
N ALA A 183 -4.27 0.77 14.36
CA ALA A 183 -4.06 -0.48 13.62
C ALA A 183 -2.83 -1.22 14.14
N ASP A 184 -2.79 -2.54 13.89
CA ASP A 184 -1.55 -3.31 13.99
C ASP A 184 -0.60 -2.79 12.90
N SER A 185 0.48 -2.13 13.33
CA SER A 185 1.36 -1.38 12.46
C SER A 185 2.70 -1.13 13.13
N VAL A 186 3.70 -0.71 12.35
CA VAL A 186 4.99 -0.23 12.83
C VAL A 186 4.96 1.29 12.84
N PHE A 187 5.21 1.89 14.01
CA PHE A 187 5.38 3.33 14.14
C PHE A 187 6.62 3.81 13.36
N ASP A 188 6.43 4.75 12.44
CA ASP A 188 7.49 5.30 11.60
C ASP A 188 8.01 6.63 12.17
N GLY A 189 7.10 7.49 12.64
CA GLY A 189 7.49 8.76 13.23
C GLY A 189 6.34 9.70 13.53
N GLN A 190 6.68 10.82 14.14
CA GLN A 190 5.77 11.93 14.37
C GLN A 190 6.45 13.27 14.10
N TRP A 191 5.69 14.24 13.59
CA TRP A 191 6.18 15.55 13.19
C TRP A 191 5.21 16.64 13.64
N PRO A 192 5.71 17.78 14.14
CA PRO A 192 4.86 18.90 14.48
C PRO A 192 4.24 19.48 13.21
N VAL A 193 2.98 19.86 13.31
CA VAL A 193 2.27 20.65 12.32
C VAL A 193 2.43 22.11 12.71
N ASP A 194 2.88 22.96 11.79
CA ASP A 194 3.05 24.38 12.09
C ASP A 194 1.71 25.09 12.36
N ASP A 195 1.78 26.17 13.12
CA ASP A 195 0.62 26.99 13.49
C ASP A 195 0.18 27.92 12.35
N GLU A 196 1.09 28.27 11.43
CA GLU A 196 0.84 29.31 10.43
C GLU A 196 0.15 28.79 9.16
N ASN A 197 0.56 27.62 8.67
CA ASN A 197 0.21 27.12 7.35
C ASN A 197 -0.36 25.69 7.34
N ASN A 198 -0.42 25.01 8.50
CA ASN A 198 -0.67 23.57 8.64
C ASN A 198 0.32 22.69 7.87
N VAL A 199 1.59 23.07 7.83
CA VAL A 199 2.63 22.28 7.16
C VAL A 199 3.40 21.43 8.16
N PHE A 200 3.71 20.19 7.77
CA PHE A 200 4.61 19.29 8.49
C PHE A 200 5.58 18.64 7.51
N PHE A 201 6.79 18.29 7.97
CA PHE A 201 7.86 17.80 7.09
C PHE A 201 8.11 16.32 7.35
N VAL A 202 7.68 15.46 6.43
CA VAL A 202 7.99 14.02 6.47
C VAL A 202 9.04 13.74 5.41
N LYS A 203 10.15 13.12 5.82
CA LYS A 203 11.23 12.67 4.90
C LYS A 203 11.73 13.80 3.98
N GLY A 204 11.85 15.01 4.53
CA GLY A 204 12.32 16.20 3.80
C GLY A 204 11.30 16.83 2.84
N VAL A 205 10.07 16.31 2.78
CA VAL A 205 9.01 16.81 1.91
C VAL A 205 7.95 17.57 2.75
N PRO A 206 7.58 18.81 2.39
CA PRO A 206 6.59 19.61 3.10
C PRO A 206 5.16 19.20 2.73
N TRP A 207 4.41 18.63 3.67
CA TRP A 207 3.02 18.23 3.51
C TRP A 207 2.08 19.25 4.14
N ASN A 208 0.99 19.60 3.44
CA ASN A 208 -0.03 20.51 3.96
C ASN A 208 -1.33 19.74 4.30
N ILE A 209 -1.85 19.94 5.52
CA ILE A 209 -3.08 19.26 5.96
C ILE A 209 -4.30 19.64 5.11
N LYS A 210 -4.40 20.89 4.66
CA LYS A 210 -5.52 21.35 3.81
C LYS A 210 -5.56 20.61 2.48
N GLU A 211 -4.38 20.32 1.92
CA GLU A 211 -4.25 19.54 0.69
C GLU A 211 -4.61 18.08 0.92
N LEU A 212 -4.11 17.48 2.00
CA LEU A 212 -4.44 16.10 2.40
C LEU A 212 -5.94 15.90 2.66
N LEU A 213 -6.63 16.93 3.14
CA LEU A 213 -8.06 16.92 3.42
C LEU A 213 -8.93 17.43 2.26
N LYS A 214 -8.33 17.77 1.11
CA LYS A 214 -8.99 18.36 -0.06
C LYS A 214 -10.02 19.44 0.30
N GLY A 215 -9.57 20.47 1.00
CA GLY A 215 -10.39 21.65 1.31
C GLY A 215 -11.49 21.41 2.35
N SER A 216 -11.29 20.48 3.28
CA SER A 216 -12.17 20.30 4.44
C SER A 216 -12.21 21.55 5.33
N ASP A 217 -13.42 21.90 5.80
CA ASP A 217 -13.64 22.97 6.77
C ASP A 217 -12.97 22.68 8.13
N TYR A 218 -12.59 21.43 8.39
CA TYR A 218 -11.92 21.00 9.61
C TYR A 218 -10.40 21.14 9.57
N ALA A 219 -9.81 21.53 8.43
CA ALA A 219 -8.35 21.50 8.26
C ALA A 219 -7.61 22.38 9.28
N GLU A 220 -8.15 23.54 9.65
CA GLU A 220 -7.53 24.43 10.63
C GLU A 220 -7.52 23.88 12.05
N ARG A 221 -8.30 22.83 12.35
CA ARG A 221 -8.29 22.21 13.68
C ARG A 221 -7.00 21.44 13.98
N PHE A 222 -6.15 21.25 12.98
CA PHE A 222 -4.90 20.52 13.10
C PHE A 222 -3.67 21.43 13.18
N GLN A 223 -3.84 22.76 13.12
CA GLN A 223 -2.77 23.73 13.37
C GLN A 223 -2.16 23.50 14.76
N GLY A 224 -0.83 23.53 14.84
CA GLY A 224 -0.11 23.28 16.10
C GLY A 224 -0.20 21.84 16.62
N GLY A 225 -0.83 20.95 15.85
CA GLY A 225 -0.97 19.54 16.19
C GLY A 225 0.28 18.71 15.90
N THR A 226 0.12 17.39 16.00
CA THR A 226 1.17 16.43 15.66
C THR A 226 0.64 15.49 14.59
N PHE A 227 1.38 15.37 13.48
CA PHE A 227 1.17 14.33 12.49
C PHE A 227 1.91 13.06 12.90
N MET A 228 1.25 11.92 12.83
CA MET A 228 1.85 10.59 13.09
C MET A 228 1.78 9.74 11.83
N HIS A 229 2.87 9.04 11.54
CA HIS A 229 2.92 8.03 10.49
C HIS A 229 3.20 6.65 11.08
N ALA A 230 2.42 5.66 10.64
CA ALA A 230 2.60 4.26 10.96
C ALA A 230 2.34 3.42 9.71
N PHE A 231 3.08 2.33 9.56
CA PHE A 231 3.07 1.48 8.37
C PHE A 231 2.46 0.11 8.67
N LEU A 232 1.56 -0.35 7.80
CA LEU A 232 0.99 -1.69 7.84
C LEU A 232 1.69 -2.54 6.76
N ASN A 233 2.35 -3.61 7.19
CA ASN A 233 2.95 -4.61 6.31
C ASN A 233 1.90 -5.60 5.81
N THR A 234 2.19 -6.40 4.78
CA THR A 234 1.24 -7.36 4.18
C THR A 234 0.77 -8.46 5.14
N THR A 235 1.56 -8.72 6.18
CA THR A 235 1.28 -9.71 7.24
C THR A 235 0.30 -9.19 8.29
N ASP A 236 0.10 -7.88 8.36
CA ASP A 236 -0.60 -7.23 9.46
C ASP A 236 -2.12 -7.39 9.34
N TYR A 237 -2.82 -6.91 10.36
CA TYR A 237 -4.27 -6.84 10.39
C TYR A 237 -4.75 -5.57 9.68
N HIS A 238 -5.35 -5.74 8.49
CA HIS A 238 -5.72 -4.62 7.61
C HIS A 238 -7.11 -4.04 7.87
N ARG A 239 -7.43 -3.78 9.15
CA ARG A 239 -8.57 -2.95 9.52
C ARG A 239 -8.13 -1.85 10.47
N LEU A 240 -8.66 -0.66 10.24
CA LEU A 240 -8.43 0.52 11.07
C LEU A 240 -9.54 0.65 12.11
N HIS A 241 -9.15 0.94 13.34
CA HIS A 241 -10.01 1.25 14.48
C HIS A 241 -9.83 2.71 14.89
N ALA A 242 -10.86 3.26 15.54
CA ALA A 242 -10.76 4.60 16.09
C ALA A 242 -9.87 4.58 17.35
N PRO A 243 -8.80 5.38 17.43
CA PRO A 243 -7.89 5.40 18.57
C PRO A 243 -8.40 6.24 19.75
N VAL A 244 -9.53 6.93 19.58
CA VAL A 244 -10.24 7.68 20.62
C VAL A 244 -11.75 7.58 20.40
N PRO A 245 -12.58 7.65 21.45
CA PRO A 245 -14.03 7.77 21.30
C PRO A 245 -14.41 9.11 20.67
N GLY A 246 -15.39 9.10 19.77
CA GLY A 246 -15.85 10.33 19.12
C GLY A 246 -16.96 10.10 18.09
N ALA A 247 -17.39 11.19 17.46
CA ALA A 247 -18.33 11.16 16.35
C ALA A 247 -17.59 11.41 15.03
N VAL A 248 -17.91 10.63 14.00
CA VAL A 248 -17.41 10.88 12.63
C VAL A 248 -18.15 12.10 12.08
N VAL A 249 -17.42 13.21 11.90
CA VAL A 249 -17.98 14.47 11.40
C VAL A 249 -17.79 14.66 9.89
N GLU A 250 -16.83 13.96 9.29
CA GLU A 250 -16.58 13.96 7.85
C GLU A 250 -15.92 12.65 7.44
N ALA A 251 -16.29 12.14 6.27
CA ALA A 251 -15.59 11.06 5.57
C ALA A 251 -15.60 11.36 4.08
N LYS A 252 -14.41 11.41 3.46
CA LYS A 252 -14.23 11.71 2.04
C LYS A 252 -13.37 10.63 1.38
N VAL A 253 -13.74 10.26 0.16
CA VAL A 253 -12.89 9.46 -0.72
C VAL A 253 -12.09 10.42 -1.57
N ILE A 254 -10.78 10.47 -1.35
CA ILE A 254 -9.85 11.30 -2.11
C ILE A 254 -9.06 10.39 -3.03
N GLN A 255 -9.30 10.52 -4.34
CA GLN A 255 -8.53 9.79 -5.34
C GLN A 255 -7.09 10.31 -5.39
N GLY A 256 -6.14 9.39 -5.45
CA GLY A 256 -4.69 9.65 -5.50
C GLY A 256 -3.97 8.64 -6.40
N ALA A 257 -2.66 8.79 -6.52
CA ALA A 257 -1.84 7.87 -7.31
C ALA A 257 -1.66 6.50 -6.59
N ALA A 258 -1.51 5.44 -7.36
CA ALA A 258 -0.95 4.17 -6.89
C ALA A 258 0.58 4.25 -7.01
N TYR A 259 1.28 4.17 -5.88
CA TYR A 259 2.73 4.38 -5.84
C TYR A 259 3.39 3.51 -4.76
N LEU A 260 4.58 3.00 -5.07
CA LEU A 260 5.49 2.38 -4.12
C LEU A 260 6.92 2.59 -4.59
N GLU A 261 7.71 3.25 -3.76
CA GLU A 261 9.15 3.34 -3.98
C GLU A 261 9.81 2.02 -3.53
N VAL A 262 10.55 1.37 -4.41
CA VAL A 262 11.20 0.08 -4.16
C VAL A 262 12.71 0.21 -4.34
N SER A 263 13.48 -0.40 -3.44
CA SER A 263 14.94 -0.48 -3.52
C SER A 263 15.44 -1.91 -3.34
N PRO A 264 16.57 -2.26 -3.96
CA PRO A 264 17.24 -3.52 -3.69
C PRO A 264 18.00 -3.43 -2.36
N ALA A 265 17.82 -4.44 -1.52
CA ALA A 265 18.59 -4.61 -0.29
C ALA A 265 19.33 -5.95 -0.30
N THR A 266 20.56 -5.93 0.18
CA THR A 266 21.39 -7.14 0.34
C THR A 266 20.83 -8.00 1.47
N ALA A 267 20.46 -9.25 1.16
CA ALA A 267 20.12 -10.24 2.17
C ALA A 267 21.37 -11.02 2.62
N PRO A 268 21.36 -11.65 3.81
CA PRO A 268 22.53 -12.31 4.40
C PRO A 268 23.17 -13.46 3.58
N VAL A 269 22.54 -13.91 2.48
CA VAL A 269 22.96 -15.08 1.68
C VAL A 269 23.35 -14.71 0.25
N GLY A 270 23.81 -13.49 0.00
CA GLY A 270 24.21 -13.04 -1.35
C GLY A 270 23.05 -12.89 -2.35
N LYS A 271 21.81 -13.12 -1.90
CA LYS A 271 20.58 -12.82 -2.66
C LYS A 271 20.17 -11.38 -2.41
N VAL A 272 19.71 -10.70 -3.45
CA VAL A 272 19.09 -9.37 -3.34
C VAL A 272 17.59 -9.55 -3.16
N ARG A 273 17.00 -8.79 -2.25
CA ARG A 273 15.55 -8.70 -2.08
C ARG A 273 15.09 -7.28 -2.35
N LEU A 274 13.86 -7.12 -2.81
CA LEU A 274 13.25 -5.82 -2.97
C LEU A 274 12.62 -5.38 -1.65
N LEU A 275 12.82 -4.11 -1.29
CA LEU A 275 12.21 -3.49 -0.12
C LEU A 275 11.58 -2.16 -0.51
N GLY A 276 10.35 -1.93 -0.08
CA GLY A 276 9.75 -0.60 -0.05
C GLY A 276 10.65 0.35 0.74
N VAL A 277 11.11 1.42 0.10
CA VAL A 277 12.11 2.37 0.65
C VAL A 277 11.62 3.05 1.92
N TRP A 278 10.30 3.09 2.12
CA TRP A 278 9.65 3.68 3.29
C TRP A 278 10.03 3.02 4.62
N MET A 279 10.60 1.79 4.61
CA MET A 279 11.14 1.10 5.79
C MET A 279 12.59 1.50 6.20
N HIS A 280 13.32 2.28 5.41
CA HIS A 280 14.78 2.43 5.58
C HIS A 280 15.26 3.68 6.33
N GLN A 281 14.38 4.56 6.81
CA GLN A 281 14.84 5.83 7.41
C GLN A 281 14.04 6.23 8.65
N ILE A 282 14.62 5.94 9.84
CA ILE A 282 14.90 6.88 10.97
C ILE A 282 14.79 6.14 12.34
N PRO A 283 15.74 6.35 13.27
CA PRO A 283 15.69 5.74 14.61
C PRO A 283 14.53 6.27 15.47
N PRO A 284 14.02 5.47 16.43
CA PRO A 284 12.90 5.85 17.27
C PRO A 284 13.30 7.02 18.18
N VAL A 285 12.63 8.17 18.03
CA VAL A 285 12.71 9.27 19.00
C VAL A 285 11.44 9.22 19.84
N THR A 286 11.57 8.72 21.06
CA THR A 286 10.52 8.82 22.08
C THR A 286 10.52 10.23 22.66
N ASN A 287 9.34 10.86 22.73
CA ASN A 287 8.99 11.77 23.82
C ASN A 287 7.48 12.01 23.85
N SER A 288 6.96 11.96 25.08
CA SER A 288 5.55 12.13 25.48
C SER A 288 5.02 13.54 25.21
N CYS A 289 3.74 13.67 24.89
CA CYS A 289 3.04 14.96 24.88
C CYS A 289 1.69 14.88 25.62
N ARG A 290 1.41 15.87 26.48
CA ARG A 290 0.11 16.13 27.13
C ARG A 290 -0.50 17.39 26.51
N ARG A 291 -1.76 17.31 26.04
CA ARG A 291 -2.82 18.33 26.24
C ARG A 291 -4.11 17.95 25.50
N GLY A 292 -5.24 18.27 26.14
CA GLY A 292 -6.60 17.93 25.72
C GLY A 292 -7.16 18.75 24.55
N GLY A 293 -8.11 18.13 23.86
CA GLY A 293 -8.73 18.59 22.62
C GLY A 293 -8.17 17.84 21.39
N VAL A 294 -8.41 16.52 21.29
CA VAL A 294 -7.89 15.72 20.17
C VAL A 294 -8.85 15.80 18.98
N SER A 295 -8.47 16.52 17.93
CA SER A 295 -9.02 16.31 16.59
C SER A 295 -8.12 15.28 15.91
N LEU A 296 -8.68 14.14 15.50
CA LEU A 296 -7.92 13.07 14.88
C LEU A 296 -8.28 12.96 13.40
N LEU A 297 -7.26 13.06 12.55
CA LEU A 297 -7.32 12.68 11.16
C LEU A 297 -6.68 11.30 11.02
N ILE A 298 -7.46 10.31 10.62
CA ILE A 298 -6.92 9.05 10.11
C ILE A 298 -7.07 9.14 8.60
N PRO A 299 -6.06 9.65 7.87
CA PRO A 299 -6.12 9.62 6.44
C PRO A 299 -6.05 8.15 6.06
N ARG A 300 -7.10 7.67 5.43
CA ARG A 300 -7.08 6.35 4.86
C ARG A 300 -6.28 6.40 3.55
N LEU A 301 -4.94 6.39 3.65
CA LEU A 301 -4.09 6.23 2.47
C LEU A 301 -4.19 4.77 2.02
N GLY A 302 -4.60 4.55 0.77
CA GLY A 302 -4.53 3.23 0.16
C GLY A 302 -3.07 2.77 0.11
N TRP A 303 -2.74 1.68 0.78
CA TRP A 303 -1.39 1.10 0.76
C TRP A 303 -1.34 -0.36 0.34
N LEU A 304 -0.33 -0.64 -0.49
CA LEU A 304 0.25 -1.92 -0.93
C LEU A 304 -0.71 -2.97 -1.50
N LEU A 305 -1.49 -3.62 -0.66
CA LEU A 305 -2.56 -4.52 -1.09
C LEU A 305 -3.82 -3.69 -1.33
N CYS A 306 -4.12 -2.70 -0.50
CA CYS A 306 -5.32 -1.86 -0.54
C CYS A 306 -5.47 -1.00 -1.80
N SER A 307 -4.38 -0.53 -2.40
CA SER A 307 -4.40 0.17 -3.70
C SER A 307 -4.60 -0.83 -4.85
N LEU A 308 -3.93 -1.99 -4.78
CA LEU A 308 -4.06 -3.14 -5.68
C LEU A 308 -5.34 -3.98 -5.47
N LEU A 309 -6.12 -3.73 -4.42
CA LEU A 309 -7.30 -4.50 -4.01
C LEU A 309 -8.62 -3.74 -4.16
N GLY A 310 -8.60 -2.50 -4.67
CA GLY A 310 -9.82 -1.72 -4.92
C GLY A 310 -10.57 -1.40 -3.62
N TRP A 311 -10.15 -0.35 -2.94
CA TRP A 311 -10.66 0.04 -1.62
C TRP A 311 -12.14 0.47 -1.53
N HIS A 312 -12.85 0.52 -2.66
CA HIS A 312 -14.21 1.08 -2.73
C HIS A 312 -15.30 0.19 -2.10
N ARG A 313 -14.99 -1.02 -1.64
CA ARG A 313 -16.03 -2.01 -1.29
C ARG A 313 -15.99 -2.57 0.12
N PHE A 314 -15.04 -2.17 0.98
CA PHE A 314 -15.11 -2.42 2.43
C PHE A 314 -16.15 -1.49 3.10
N ARG A 315 -17.42 -1.62 2.68
CA ARG A 315 -18.58 -1.11 3.39
C ARG A 315 -19.24 -2.31 4.08
N ARG A 316 -18.83 -2.57 5.31
CA ARG A 316 -19.63 -3.14 6.41
C ARG A 316 -18.78 -3.19 7.67
#